data_AF-A0A969QJB3-F1
#
_entry.id   AF-A0A969QJB3-F1
#
_cell.length_a   1.000
_cell.length_b   1.000
_cell.length_c   1.000
_cell.angle_alpha   90.00
_cell.angle_beta   90.00
_cell.angle_gamma   90.00
#
_symmetry.space_group_name_H-M   'P 1'
#
loop_
_entity.id
_entity.type
_entity.pdbx_description
1 polymer ?
#
loop_
_entity_poly.entity_id
_entity_poly.type
_entity_poly.pdbx_seq_one_letter_code
_entity_poly.pdbx_strand_id
1 'polypeptide(L)'
;MEIEYEVAREVVDFYELFGCVLLGCGEIDNAGRFLFLSGVRQPEYEAAIKSFLFKNSDPNNFRQLQSQLTRPAKVMWQLKQFPPTVALELHTLGWPEDTQAAIVAHKQAVLNKKNTESVLPTLNSEDWIQNQAVGWVEKT
;
A
#
# COMPACT_ATOMS: atom_id res chain seq x y z
N MET A 1 0.75 -31.03 8.25
CA MET A 1 0.32 -30.26 7.06
C MET A 1 -1.19 -30.05 7.04
N GLU A 2 -2.01 -30.98 7.56
CA GLU A 2 -3.49 -30.83 7.60
C GLU A 2 -4.00 -29.69 8.48
N ILE A 3 -3.34 -29.40 9.61
CA ILE A 3 -3.77 -28.35 10.57
C ILE A 3 -3.77 -26.94 9.94
N GLU A 4 -2.82 -26.64 9.05
CA GLU A 4 -2.75 -25.32 8.41
C GLU A 4 -3.87 -25.11 7.38
N TYR A 5 -4.34 -26.18 6.74
CA TYR A 5 -5.43 -26.11 5.75
C TYR A 5 -6.80 -25.90 6.40
N GLU A 6 -7.03 -26.50 7.57
CA GLU A 6 -8.32 -26.41 8.27
C GLU A 6 -8.54 -24.99 8.82
N VAL A 7 -7.51 -24.38 9.42
CA VAL A 7 -7.56 -22.98 9.88
C VAL A 7 -7.74 -22.01 8.71
N ALA A 8 -7.10 -22.26 7.57
CA ALA A 8 -7.27 -21.43 6.38
C ALA A 8 -8.70 -21.49 5.83
N ARG A 9 -9.33 -22.67 5.86
CA ARG A 9 -10.73 -22.86 5.44
C ARG A 9 -11.70 -22.12 6.35
N GLU A 10 -11.54 -22.21 7.67
CA GLU A 10 -12.41 -21.48 8.63
C GLU A 10 -12.37 -19.96 8.44
N VAL A 11 -11.20 -19.41 8.11
CA VAL A 11 -11.04 -17.96 7.85
C VAL A 11 -11.75 -17.54 6.56
N VAL A 12 -11.67 -18.37 5.51
CA VAL A 12 -12.39 -18.14 4.25
C VAL A 12 -13.89 -18.16 4.49
N ASP A 13 -14.39 -19.19 5.18
CA ASP A 13 -15.82 -19.36 5.47
C ASP A 13 -16.36 -18.20 6.31
N PHE A 14 -15.58 -17.73 7.30
CA PHE A 14 -15.95 -16.56 8.10
C PHE A 14 -16.09 -15.29 7.24
N TYR A 15 -15.10 -15.01 6.37
CA TYR A 15 -15.13 -13.83 5.53
C TYR A 15 -16.25 -13.87 4.50
N GLU A 16 -16.51 -15.03 3.90
CA GLU A 16 -17.64 -15.18 2.96
C GLU A 16 -18.97 -14.96 3.68
N LEU A 17 -19.21 -15.68 4.79
CA LEU A 17 -20.47 -15.57 5.53
C LEU A 17 -20.75 -14.14 5.98
N PHE A 18 -19.74 -13.47 6.56
CA PHE A 18 -19.90 -12.10 7.03
C PHE A 18 -20.09 -11.11 5.88
N GLY A 19 -19.40 -11.32 4.76
CA GLY A 19 -19.59 -10.55 3.53
C GLY A 19 -21.00 -10.66 2.98
N CYS A 20 -21.58 -11.87 2.96
CA CYS A 20 -22.96 -12.11 2.53
C CYS A 20 -23.99 -11.43 3.44
N VAL A 21 -23.78 -11.47 4.77
CA VAL A 21 -24.65 -10.77 5.73
C VAL A 21 -24.64 -9.27 5.46
N LEU A 22 -23.46 -8.66 5.28
CA LEU A 22 -23.34 -7.24 4.97
C LEU A 22 -23.99 -6.87 3.64
N LEU A 23 -23.83 -7.73 2.63
CA LEU A 23 -24.47 -7.53 1.33
C LEU A 23 -26.00 -7.53 1.46
N GLY A 24 -26.56 -8.46 2.23
CA GLY A 24 -27.99 -8.51 2.55
C GLY A 24 -28.49 -7.29 3.33
N CYS A 25 -27.62 -6.64 4.11
CA CYS A 25 -27.91 -5.39 4.80
C CYS A 25 -27.75 -4.14 3.91
N GLY A 26 -27.27 -4.27 2.66
CA GLY A 26 -27.01 -3.14 1.76
C GLY A 26 -25.67 -2.44 2.00
N GLU A 27 -24.79 -2.99 2.84
CA GLU A 27 -23.46 -2.45 3.17
C GLU A 27 -22.43 -2.83 2.09
N ILE A 28 -22.63 -2.34 0.87
CA ILE A 28 -21.90 -2.80 -0.33
C ILE A 28 -20.37 -2.71 -0.19
N ASP A 29 -19.84 -1.59 0.29
CA ASP A 29 -18.39 -1.40 0.38
C ASP A 29 -17.73 -2.32 1.42
N ASN A 30 -18.39 -2.47 2.57
CA ASN A 30 -17.91 -3.37 3.62
C ASN A 30 -18.05 -4.83 3.18
N ALA A 31 -19.17 -5.19 2.55
CA ALA A 31 -19.36 -6.51 1.97
C ALA A 31 -18.25 -6.86 0.98
N GLY A 32 -17.96 -5.94 0.05
CA GLY A 32 -16.92 -6.10 -0.96
C GLY A 32 -15.54 -6.40 -0.37
N ARG A 33 -15.18 -5.75 0.73
CA ARG A 33 -13.93 -6.02 1.47
C ARG A 33 -13.85 -7.46 1.98
N PHE A 34 -14.91 -7.96 2.61
CA PHE A 34 -14.92 -9.31 3.20
C PHE A 34 -15.03 -10.39 2.12
N LEU A 35 -15.87 -10.19 1.11
CA LEU A 35 -16.01 -11.08 -0.05
C LEU A 35 -14.74 -11.12 -0.90
N PHE A 36 -14.02 -10.01 -1.01
CA PHE A 36 -12.70 -9.99 -1.63
C PHE A 36 -11.73 -10.90 -0.84
N LEU A 37 -11.64 -10.70 0.47
CA LEU A 37 -10.72 -11.44 1.36
C LEU A 37 -11.01 -12.93 1.49
N SER A 38 -12.26 -13.38 1.30
CA SER A 38 -12.57 -14.81 1.27
C SER A 38 -11.94 -15.51 0.05
N GLY A 39 -11.67 -14.77 -1.02
CA GLY A 39 -11.16 -15.33 -2.28
C GLY A 39 -12.20 -16.09 -3.10
N VAL A 40 -13.43 -16.21 -2.60
CA VAL A 40 -14.56 -16.82 -3.31
C VAL A 40 -15.10 -15.84 -4.34
N ARG A 41 -15.47 -16.34 -5.52
CA ARG A 41 -15.98 -15.54 -6.64
C ARG A 41 -17.32 -16.10 -7.09
N GLN A 42 -18.40 -15.45 -6.66
CA GLN A 42 -19.76 -15.70 -7.13
C GLN A 42 -20.28 -14.46 -7.86
N PRO A 43 -21.15 -14.61 -8.87
CA PRO A 43 -21.68 -13.47 -9.65
C PRO A 43 -22.30 -12.37 -8.77
N GLU A 44 -22.97 -12.76 -7.70
CA GLU A 44 -23.64 -11.87 -6.75
C GLU A 44 -22.65 -11.00 -5.96
N TYR A 45 -21.41 -11.47 -5.81
CA TYR A 45 -20.37 -10.78 -5.04
C TYR A 45 -19.62 -9.74 -5.88
N GLU A 46 -19.63 -9.90 -7.20
CA GLU A 46 -18.75 -9.14 -8.11
C GLU A 46 -18.93 -7.63 -7.98
N ALA A 47 -20.17 -7.15 -7.91
CA ALA A 47 -20.45 -5.72 -7.85
C ALA A 47 -19.88 -5.08 -6.57
N ALA A 48 -20.03 -5.76 -5.43
CA ALA A 48 -19.48 -5.32 -4.16
C ALA A 48 -17.96 -5.33 -4.15
N ILE A 49 -17.34 -6.43 -4.63
CA ILE A 49 -15.88 -6.56 -4.74
C ILE A 49 -15.31 -5.46 -5.65
N LYS A 50 -15.92 -5.23 -6.82
CA LYS A 50 -15.50 -4.18 -7.75
C LYS A 50 -15.62 -2.79 -7.14
N SER A 51 -16.71 -2.48 -6.42
CA SER A 51 -16.89 -1.20 -5.71
C SER A 51 -15.77 -0.98 -4.69
N PHE A 52 -15.50 -2.00 -3.86
CA PHE A 52 -14.45 -1.93 -2.85
C PHE A 52 -13.07 -1.71 -3.47
N LEU A 53 -12.69 -2.51 -4.48
CA LEU A 53 -11.39 -2.40 -5.13
C LEU A 53 -11.25 -1.06 -5.84
N PHE A 54 -12.24 -0.64 -6.64
CA PHE A 54 -12.21 0.65 -7.36
C PHE A 54 -11.93 1.85 -6.45
N LYS A 55 -12.49 1.86 -5.23
CA LYS A 55 -12.31 2.96 -4.26
C LYS A 55 -10.93 2.96 -3.58
N ASN A 56 -10.25 1.82 -3.56
CA ASN A 56 -9.10 1.60 -2.69
C ASN A 56 -7.84 1.12 -3.42
N SER A 57 -7.93 0.74 -4.68
CA SER A 57 -6.81 0.33 -5.51
C SER A 57 -6.17 1.53 -6.20
N ASP A 58 -5.01 1.93 -5.71
CA ASP A 58 -4.08 2.78 -6.44
C ASP A 58 -2.80 1.97 -6.69
N PRO A 59 -2.44 1.69 -7.95
CA PRO A 59 -1.22 0.95 -8.30
C PRO A 59 0.06 1.56 -7.74
N ASN A 60 0.07 2.86 -7.45
CA ASN A 60 1.23 3.56 -6.87
C ASN A 60 1.19 3.59 -5.33
N ASN A 61 0.07 3.18 -4.72
CA ASN A 61 -0.16 3.29 -3.29
C ASN A 61 -0.93 2.09 -2.73
N PHE A 62 -0.27 0.93 -2.71
CA PHE A 62 -0.80 -0.29 -2.09
C PHE A 62 -1.22 -0.09 -0.61
N ARG A 63 -0.66 0.91 0.09
CA ARG A 63 -1.01 1.22 1.48
C ARG A 63 -2.45 1.67 1.64
N GLN A 64 -3.03 2.29 0.62
CA GLN A 64 -4.44 2.68 0.63
C GLN A 64 -5.32 1.45 0.82
N LEU A 65 -5.14 0.43 -0.02
CA LEU A 65 -5.86 -0.83 0.08
C LEU A 65 -5.52 -1.58 1.37
N GLN A 66 -4.24 -1.63 1.76
CA GLN A 66 -3.80 -2.24 3.02
C GLN A 66 -4.48 -1.62 4.24
N SER A 67 -4.69 -0.29 4.25
CA SER A 67 -5.32 0.43 5.36
C SER A 67 -6.78 0.00 5.60
N GLN A 68 -7.45 -0.47 4.55
CA GLN A 68 -8.84 -0.93 4.61
C GLN A 68 -8.96 -2.39 5.02
N LEU A 69 -7.87 -3.17 5.05
CA LEU A 69 -7.94 -4.58 5.42
C LEU A 69 -8.28 -4.80 6.90
N THR A 70 -8.81 -5.99 7.22
CA THR A 70 -9.04 -6.42 8.62
C THR A 70 -7.74 -6.54 9.38
N ARG A 71 -7.76 -6.44 10.72
CA ARG A 71 -6.55 -6.61 11.53
C ARG A 71 -5.82 -7.94 11.22
N PRO A 72 -6.51 -9.09 11.08
CA PRO A 72 -5.85 -10.33 10.67
C PRO A 72 -5.23 -10.26 9.27
N ALA A 73 -5.92 -9.66 8.30
CA ALA A 73 -5.37 -9.54 6.94
C ALA A 73 -4.20 -8.54 6.85
N LYS A 74 -4.13 -7.54 7.75
CA LYS A 74 -3.01 -6.57 7.79
C LYS A 74 -1.68 -7.19 8.23
N VAL A 75 -1.73 -8.30 8.98
CA VAL A 75 -0.52 -9.01 9.44
C VAL A 75 -0.10 -10.13 8.49
N MET A 76 -0.84 -10.33 7.39
CA MET A 76 -0.42 -11.18 6.28
C MET A 76 0.59 -10.37 5.44
N TRP A 77 1.87 -10.52 5.77
CA TRP A 77 2.97 -9.79 5.15
C TRP A 77 3.34 -10.32 3.77
N GLN A 78 3.03 -11.58 3.48
CA GLN A 78 3.38 -12.25 2.23
C GLN A 78 2.14 -12.61 1.43
N LEU A 79 2.21 -12.46 0.10
CA LEU A 79 1.09 -12.79 -0.78
C LEU A 79 0.62 -14.24 -0.64
N LYS A 80 1.55 -15.17 -0.42
CA LYS A 80 1.24 -16.60 -0.19
C LYS A 80 0.38 -16.90 1.04
N GLN A 81 0.23 -15.94 1.97
CA GLN A 81 -0.62 -16.09 3.16
C GLN A 81 -2.10 -15.78 2.87
N PHE A 82 -2.38 -15.14 1.74
CA PHE A 82 -3.74 -14.91 1.26
C PHE A 82 -4.23 -16.11 0.46
N PRO A 83 -5.57 -16.27 0.32
CA PRO A 83 -6.12 -17.22 -0.64
C PRO A 83 -5.54 -16.99 -2.05
N PRO A 84 -5.27 -18.03 -2.85
CA PRO A 84 -4.56 -17.89 -4.13
C PRO A 84 -5.19 -16.89 -5.10
N THR A 85 -6.53 -16.85 -5.18
CA THR A 85 -7.27 -15.88 -5.98
C THR A 85 -6.99 -14.45 -5.55
N VAL A 86 -6.96 -14.21 -4.23
CA VAL A 86 -6.67 -12.91 -3.65
C VAL A 86 -5.22 -12.54 -3.91
N ALA A 87 -4.28 -13.45 -3.64
CA ALA A 87 -2.85 -13.23 -3.90
C ALA A 87 -2.58 -12.78 -5.35
N LEU A 88 -3.23 -13.43 -6.32
CA LEU A 88 -3.12 -13.07 -7.74
C LEU A 88 -3.67 -11.67 -8.03
N GLU A 89 -4.85 -11.34 -7.50
CA GLU A 89 -5.44 -10.00 -7.68
C GLU A 89 -4.63 -8.91 -6.98
N LEU A 90 -4.10 -9.17 -5.78
CA LEU A 90 -3.21 -8.23 -5.10
C LEU A 90 -1.95 -7.99 -5.93
N HIS A 91 -1.36 -9.04 -6.49
CA HIS A 91 -0.20 -8.94 -7.36
C HIS A 91 -0.48 -8.10 -8.62
N THR A 92 -1.64 -8.27 -9.28
CA THR A 92 -2.01 -7.45 -10.45
C THR A 92 -2.29 -6.00 -10.10
N LEU A 93 -2.71 -5.72 -8.86
CA LEU A 93 -2.88 -4.37 -8.33
C LEU A 93 -1.57 -3.69 -7.89
N GLY A 94 -0.42 -4.33 -8.09
CA GLY A 94 0.89 -3.79 -7.75
C GLY A 94 1.30 -3.99 -6.28
N TRP A 95 0.64 -4.90 -5.57
CA TRP A 95 0.99 -5.22 -4.19
C TRP A 95 2.33 -5.96 -4.12
N PRO A 96 3.27 -5.55 -3.26
CA PRO A 96 4.57 -6.23 -3.13
C PRO A 96 4.44 -7.66 -2.58
N GLU A 97 5.33 -8.55 -3.04
CA GLU A 97 5.44 -9.93 -2.55
C GLU A 97 5.68 -10.00 -1.04
N ASP A 98 6.56 -9.12 -0.52
CA ASP A 98 6.80 -8.89 0.90
C ASP A 98 6.42 -7.45 1.27
N THR A 99 5.24 -7.32 1.87
CA THR A 99 4.69 -6.04 2.30
C THR A 99 5.48 -5.44 3.46
N GLN A 100 6.07 -6.27 4.34
CA GLN A 100 6.86 -5.78 5.46
C GLN A 100 8.16 -5.13 4.94
N ALA A 101 8.87 -5.82 4.04
CA ALA A 101 10.09 -5.31 3.41
C ALA A 101 9.82 -3.99 2.66
N ALA A 102 8.74 -3.93 1.88
CA ALA A 102 8.34 -2.71 1.17
C ALA A 102 8.04 -1.54 2.11
N ILE A 103 7.37 -1.81 3.25
CA ILE A 103 7.08 -0.78 4.24
C ILE A 103 8.36 -0.24 4.89
N VAL A 104 9.28 -1.14 5.26
CA VAL A 104 10.56 -0.78 5.89
C VAL A 104 11.44 0.00 4.92
N ALA A 105 11.57 -0.45 3.67
CA ALA A 105 12.35 0.24 2.63
C ALA A 105 11.85 1.67 2.41
N HIS A 106 10.52 1.87 2.35
CA HIS A 106 9.94 3.19 2.20
C HIS A 106 10.23 4.10 3.41
N LYS A 107 10.12 3.58 4.65
CA LYS A 107 10.48 4.33 5.86
C LYS A 107 11.95 4.76 5.83
N GLN A 108 12.85 3.86 5.42
CA GLN A 108 14.28 4.16 5.31
C GLN A 108 14.55 5.25 4.27
N ALA A 109 13.89 5.19 3.11
CA ALA A 109 14.01 6.22 2.07
C ALA A 109 13.54 7.59 2.54
N VAL A 110 12.40 7.66 3.25
CA VAL A 110 11.87 8.91 3.82
C VAL A 110 12.83 9.50 4.87
N LEU A 111 13.42 8.66 5.73
CA LEU A 111 14.41 9.10 6.71
C LEU A 111 15.68 9.63 6.03
N ASN A 112 16.18 8.93 5.02
CA ASN A 112 17.35 9.36 4.26
C ASN A 112 17.13 10.70 3.55
N LYS A 113 15.94 10.93 2.99
CA LYS A 113 15.57 12.21 2.35
C LYS A 113 15.53 13.38 3.35
N LYS A 114 14.94 13.17 4.53
CA LYS A 114 14.93 14.19 5.60
C LYS A 114 16.34 14.54 6.07
N ASN A 115 17.23 13.55 6.18
CA ASN A 115 18.62 13.77 6.57
C ASN A 115 19.42 14.50 5.48
N THR A 116 19.10 14.33 4.19
CA THR A 116 19.77 15.06 3.10
C THR A 116 19.23 16.48 2.95
N GLU A 117 17.93 16.71 3.18
CA GLU A 117 17.34 18.07 3.21
C GLU A 117 17.76 18.86 4.46
N SER A 118 18.07 18.21 5.59
CA SER A 118 18.69 18.85 6.76
C SER A 118 20.19 19.15 6.58
N VAL A 119 20.80 18.65 5.50
CA VAL A 119 22.18 18.96 5.08
C VAL A 119 22.11 19.79 3.79
N LEU A 120 21.25 20.81 3.77
CA LEU A 120 21.52 21.97 2.93
C LEU A 120 22.79 22.63 3.51
N PRO A 121 23.82 22.91 2.69
CA PRO A 121 24.95 23.67 3.18
C PRO A 121 24.39 24.99 3.70
N THR A 122 24.69 25.30 4.96
CA THR A 122 24.78 26.69 5.39
C THR A 122 25.75 27.34 4.41
N LEU A 123 25.21 27.96 3.36
CA LEU A 123 25.91 28.92 2.54
C LEU A 123 26.40 29.98 3.54
N ASN A 124 27.66 29.84 3.95
CA ASN A 124 28.34 30.84 4.74
C ASN A 124 28.15 32.17 4.02
N SER A 125 27.61 33.15 4.73
CA SER A 125 27.32 34.50 4.25
C SER A 125 28.58 35.32 3.93
N GLU A 126 29.73 34.68 3.66
CA GLU A 126 31.03 35.34 3.51
C GLU A 126 31.61 35.26 2.08
N ASP A 127 31.02 34.50 1.16
CA ASP A 127 31.55 34.37 -0.22
C ASP A 127 31.03 35.42 -1.23
N TRP A 128 30.31 36.46 -0.79
CA TRP A 128 29.81 37.53 -1.68
C TRP A 128 30.79 38.71 -1.86
N ILE A 129 31.93 38.72 -1.17
CA ILE A 129 32.92 39.80 -1.31
C ILE A 129 34.26 39.23 -1.76
N GLN A 130 34.38 38.78 -3.01
CA GLN A 130 35.70 38.75 -3.67
C GLN A 130 35.72 38.66 -5.21
N ASN A 131 34.62 38.97 -5.91
CA ASN A 131 34.60 39.03 -7.38
C ASN A 131 34.09 40.37 -7.96
N GLN A 132 34.39 41.48 -7.29
CA GLN A 132 34.26 42.83 -7.86
C GLN A 132 35.54 43.64 -7.63
N ALA A 133 36.63 43.33 -8.34
CA ALA A 133 37.77 44.25 -8.47
C ALA A 133 38.82 43.77 -9.50
N VAL A 134 38.48 43.39 -10.74
CA VAL A 134 39.41 43.60 -11.87
C VAL A 134 38.62 43.80 -13.16
N GLY A 135 38.34 45.04 -13.49
CA GLY A 135 37.76 45.44 -14.76
C GLY A 135 37.59 46.95 -14.72
N TRP A 136 37.97 47.64 -15.79
CA TRP A 136 38.04 49.10 -15.95
C TRP A 136 39.33 49.74 -15.40
N VAL A 137 40.36 49.85 -16.26
CA VAL A 137 40.78 51.11 -16.90
C VAL A 137 41.78 50.77 -18.02
N GLU A 138 41.30 50.77 -19.27
CA GLU A 138 42.13 51.11 -20.43
C GLU A 138 41.27 51.90 -21.44
N LYS A 139 41.88 52.95 -22.01
CA LYS A 139 41.40 53.90 -23.03
C LYS A 139 40.54 55.02 -22.46
N THR A 140 40.92 56.30 -22.54
CA THR A 140 41.72 57.04 -23.54
C THR A 140 42.42 58.22 -22.89
#